data_AF-U3A078-F1
#
_entry.id   AF-U3A078-F1
#
_cell.length_a   1.000
_cell.length_b   1.000
_cell.length_c   1.000
_cell.angle_alpha   90.00
_cell.angle_beta   90.00
_cell.angle_gamma   90.00
#
_symmetry.space_group_name_H-M   'P 1'
#
loop_
_entity.id
_entity.type
_entity.pdbx_description
1 polymer ?
#
loop_
_entity_poly.entity_id
_entity_poly.type
_entity_poly.pdbx_seq_one_letter_code
_entity_poly.pdbx_strand_id
1 'polypeptide(L)'
;MKKSYLLVGLGAAAALLAGCSNEPDKYDVKEYTSIANPASVYCVQQDGKLETVTENDQRVTYCVFSENDRTEQWEYYREHQKKADNTSMQDAQ
;
A
#
# COMPACT_ATOMS: atom_id res chain seq x y z
N MET A 1 -69.59 13.49 9.76
CA MET A 1 -68.56 13.03 10.71
C MET A 1 -67.25 12.79 9.96
N LYS A 2 -66.40 13.82 9.86
CA LYS A 2 -65.09 13.78 9.18
C LYS A 2 -64.01 14.20 10.18
N LYS A 3 -63.79 13.39 11.21
CA LYS A 3 -62.76 13.63 12.24
C LYS A 3 -61.91 12.40 12.57
N SER A 4 -62.01 11.32 11.78
CA SER A 4 -61.18 10.12 11.98
C SER A 4 -59.93 10.08 11.11
N TYR A 5 -59.76 11.02 10.17
CA TYR A 5 -58.57 11.07 9.30
C TYR A 5 -57.38 11.78 9.95
N LEU A 6 -57.56 12.48 11.07
CA LEU A 6 -56.47 13.21 11.74
C LEU A 6 -55.58 12.33 12.63
N LEU A 7 -56.00 11.11 13.00
CA LEU A 7 -55.19 10.22 13.84
C LEU A 7 -54.39 9.17 13.05
N VAL A 8 -54.74 8.93 11.78
CA VAL A 8 -53.99 7.99 10.92
C VAL A 8 -52.76 8.66 10.30
N GLY A 9 -52.75 9.99 10.17
CA GLY A 9 -51.64 10.73 9.56
C GLY A 9 -50.39 10.87 10.44
N LEU A 10 -50.53 10.84 11.77
CA LEU A 10 -49.40 11.15 12.67
C LEU A 10 -48.47 9.95 12.94
N GLY A 11 -48.97 8.72 12.81
CA GLY A 11 -48.15 7.50 13.04
C GLY A 11 -47.26 7.10 11.86
N ALA A 12 -47.66 7.44 10.62
CA ALA A 12 -46.94 7.03 9.42
C ALA A 12 -45.66 7.86 9.16
N ALA A 13 -45.52 9.03 9.77
CA ALA A 13 -44.37 9.92 9.55
C ALA A 13 -43.11 9.50 10.34
N ALA A 14 -43.27 8.81 11.47
CA ALA A 14 -42.13 8.45 12.34
C ALA A 14 -41.35 7.21 11.83
N ALA A 15 -41.97 6.35 11.03
CA ALA A 15 -41.34 5.11 10.54
C ALA A 15 -40.38 5.32 9.35
N LEU A 16 -40.41 6.49 8.70
CA LEU A 16 -39.60 6.79 7.52
C LEU A 16 -38.19 7.33 7.84
N LEU A 17 -37.85 7.53 9.12
CA LEU A 17 -36.55 8.08 9.55
C LEU A 17 -35.52 7.01 9.95
N ALA A 18 -35.86 5.72 9.88
CA ALA A 18 -34.90 4.64 10.09
C ALA A 18 -34.10 4.35 8.79
N GLY A 19 -33.41 5.37 8.27
CA GLY A 19 -32.37 5.18 7.27
C GLY A 19 -31.07 4.76 7.95
N CYS A 20 -30.65 3.51 7.77
CA CYS A 20 -29.40 2.99 8.34
C CYS A 20 -28.18 3.67 7.69
N SER A 21 -27.46 4.50 8.43
CA SER A 21 -26.06 4.82 8.14
C SER A 21 -25.17 3.75 8.76
N ASN A 22 -24.99 2.63 8.05
CA ASN A 22 -23.95 1.64 8.33
C ASN A 22 -23.16 1.45 7.04
N GLU A 23 -22.40 2.46 6.64
CA GLU A 23 -21.32 2.27 5.69
C GLU A 23 -20.09 1.84 6.51
N PRO A 24 -19.55 0.63 6.32
CA PRO A 24 -18.28 0.27 6.95
C PRO A 24 -17.25 1.30 6.51
N ASP A 25 -16.50 1.84 7.47
CA ASP A 25 -15.48 2.84 7.18
C ASP A 25 -14.48 2.21 6.19
N LYS A 26 -14.22 2.88 5.07
CA LYS A 26 -13.24 2.40 4.08
C LYS A 26 -11.81 2.40 4.65
N TYR A 27 -11.61 3.01 5.81
CA TYR A 27 -10.36 3.00 6.56
C TYR A 27 -10.39 2.05 7.76
N ASP A 28 -11.41 1.19 7.88
CA ASP A 28 -11.47 0.15 8.91
C ASP A 28 -10.41 -0.92 8.57
N VAL A 29 -9.19 -0.73 9.10
CA VAL A 29 -8.06 -1.63 8.89
C VAL A 29 -8.33 -2.93 9.64
N LYS A 30 -8.93 -3.90 8.93
CA LYS A 30 -9.27 -5.20 9.50
C LYS A 30 -8.05 -6.05 9.82
N GLU A 31 -6.93 -5.81 9.15
CA GLU A 31 -5.69 -6.58 9.31
C GLU A 31 -4.48 -5.76 8.86
N TYR A 32 -3.40 -5.77 9.65
CA TYR A 32 -2.14 -5.14 9.30
C TYR A 32 -1.20 -6.17 8.67
N THR A 33 -1.21 -6.26 7.34
CA THR A 33 -0.19 -7.02 6.60
C THR A 33 1.04 -6.14 6.42
N SER A 34 2.13 -6.46 7.11
CA SER A 34 3.41 -5.82 6.85
C SER A 34 3.95 -6.27 5.50
N ILE A 35 4.03 -5.35 4.53
CA ILE A 35 4.70 -5.58 3.25
C ILE A 35 6.13 -5.06 3.40
N ALA A 36 7.12 -5.95 3.33
CA ALA A 36 8.52 -5.57 3.35
C ALA A 36 8.87 -4.74 2.10
N ASN A 37 9.81 -3.80 2.23
CA ASN A 37 10.29 -3.03 1.08
C ASN A 37 10.98 -3.98 0.07
N PRO A 38 10.49 -4.08 -1.18
CA PRO A 38 11.03 -5.03 -2.15
C PRO A 38 12.51 -4.77 -2.50
N ALA A 39 12.95 -3.51 -2.55
CA ALA A 39 14.36 -3.19 -2.78
C ALA A 39 15.24 -3.65 -1.61
N SER A 40 14.76 -3.47 -0.38
CA SER A 40 15.47 -3.92 0.82
C SER A 40 15.57 -5.44 0.88
N VAL A 41 14.46 -6.13 0.58
CA VAL A 41 14.42 -7.60 0.50
C VAL A 41 15.36 -8.11 -0.59
N TYR A 42 15.33 -7.51 -1.78
CA TYR A 42 16.19 -7.91 -2.88
C TYR A 42 17.67 -7.73 -2.55
N CYS A 43 18.06 -6.60 -1.95
CA CYS A 43 19.44 -6.37 -1.51
C CYS A 43 19.97 -7.51 -0.63
N VAL A 44 19.20 -7.88 0.41
CA VAL A 44 19.59 -8.95 1.34
C VAL A 44 19.60 -10.31 0.65
N GLN A 45 18.70 -10.57 -0.30
CA GLN A 45 18.72 -11.80 -1.10
C GLN A 45 19.95 -11.92 -2.00
N GLN A 46 20.58 -10.80 -2.37
CA GLN A 46 21.84 -10.80 -3.13
C GLN A 46 23.07 -10.78 -2.21
N ASP A 47 22.92 -11.15 -0.93
CA ASP A 47 23.96 -11.14 0.11
C ASP A 47 24.49 -9.73 0.47
N GLY A 48 23.76 -8.68 0.07
CA GLY A 48 24.04 -7.30 0.44
C GLY A 48 23.55 -6.93 1.85
N LYS A 49 24.17 -5.92 2.43
CA LYS A 49 23.75 -5.30 3.71
C LYS A 49 23.06 -3.97 3.45
N LEU A 50 22.05 -3.66 4.26
CA LEU A 50 21.36 -2.38 4.20
C LEU A 50 22.08 -1.35 5.08
N GLU A 51 22.48 -0.23 4.49
CA GLU A 51 23.04 0.92 5.20
C GLU A 51 22.14 2.13 4.97
N THR A 52 21.57 2.70 6.04
CA THR A 52 20.78 3.93 5.93
C THR A 52 21.60 5.10 6.44
N VAL A 53 21.75 6.11 5.60
CA VAL A 53 22.47 7.36 5.91
C VAL A 53 21.55 8.55 5.72
N THR A 54 21.91 9.69 6.30
CA THR A 54 21.27 10.97 6.02
C THR A 54 22.18 11.76 5.09
N GLU A 55 21.69 12.08 3.90
CA GLU A 55 22.38 12.89 2.90
C GLU A 55 21.45 14.01 2.43
N ASN A 56 21.93 15.25 2.40
CA ASN A 56 21.11 16.42 2.01
C ASN A 56 19.76 16.50 2.76
N ASP A 57 19.78 16.23 4.08
CA ASP A 57 18.59 16.15 4.94
C ASP A 57 17.55 15.08 4.56
N GLN A 58 17.94 14.10 3.74
CA GLN A 58 17.10 12.97 3.33
C GLN A 58 17.69 11.64 3.80
N ARG A 59 16.84 10.71 4.22
CA ARG A 59 17.25 9.33 4.52
C ARG A 59 17.38 8.55 3.23
N VAL A 60 18.58 8.07 2.94
CA VAL A 60 18.90 7.24 1.78
C VAL A 60 19.35 5.87 2.28
N THR A 61 18.90 4.80 1.62
CA THR A 61 19.29 3.44 1.97
C THR A 61 20.09 2.83 0.83
N TYR A 62 21.31 2.41 1.13
CA TYR A 62 22.22 1.74 0.22
C TYR A 62 22.19 0.22 0.44
N CYS A 63 22.36 -0.51 -0.65
CA CYS A 63 22.76 -1.91 -0.64
C CYS A 63 24.29 -1.98 -0.73
N VAL A 64 24.92 -2.64 0.23
CA VAL A 64 26.38 -2.68 0.41
C VAL A 64 26.88 -4.12 0.34
N PHE A 65 27.76 -4.42 -0.61
CA PHE A 65 28.40 -5.73 -0.77
C PHE A 65 29.82 -5.75 -0.18
N SER A 66 30.53 -4.61 -0.26
CA SER A 66 31.85 -4.40 0.36
C SER A 66 32.10 -2.90 0.61
N GLU A 67 33.22 -2.53 1.24
CA GLU A 67 33.53 -1.11 1.54
C GLU A 67 33.51 -0.19 0.31
N ASN A 68 33.88 -0.71 -0.87
CA ASN A 68 33.91 0.06 -2.12
C ASN A 68 32.80 -0.36 -3.11
N ASP A 69 31.88 -1.21 -2.68
CA ASP A 69 30.77 -1.70 -3.50
C ASP A 69 29.45 -1.43 -2.78
N ARG A 70 28.87 -0.27 -3.11
CA ARG A 70 27.57 0.17 -2.63
C ARG A 70 26.78 0.84 -3.75
N THR A 71 25.47 0.62 -3.77
CA THR A 71 24.54 1.26 -4.71
C THR A 71 23.25 1.59 -3.97
N GLU A 72 22.56 2.68 -4.32
CA GLU A 72 21.26 2.99 -3.71
C GLU A 72 20.28 1.83 -3.96
N GLN A 73 19.52 1.42 -2.94
CA GLN A 73 18.79 0.15 -2.99
C GLN A 73 17.77 0.09 -4.14
N TRP A 74 17.10 1.21 -4.46
CA TRP A 74 16.10 1.26 -5.53
C TRP A 74 16.74 1.32 -6.92
N GLU A 75 17.88 1.99 -7.06
CA GLU A 75 18.71 1.95 -8.26
C GLU A 75 19.13 0.50 -8.55
N TYR A 76 19.75 -0.17 -7.57
CA TYR A 76 20.16 -1.56 -7.69
C TYR A 76 18.98 -2.48 -8.07
N TYR A 77 17.85 -2.35 -7.38
CA TYR A 77 16.65 -3.12 -7.66
C TYR A 77 16.17 -2.94 -9.11
N ARG A 78 16.02 -1.69 -9.58
CA ARG A 78 15.50 -1.40 -10.94
C ARG A 78 16.43 -1.85 -12.05
N GLU A 79 17.74 -1.72 -11.87
CA GLU A 79 18.72 -2.18 -12.86
C GLU A 79 18.63 -3.68 -13.11
N HIS A 80 18.37 -4.47 -12.06
CA HIS A 80 18.27 -5.91 -12.16
C HIS A 80 16.92 -6.38 -12.72
N GLN A 81 15.84 -5.63 -12.52
CA GLN A 81 14.57 -5.90 -13.22
C GLN A 81 14.71 -5.67 -14.74
N LYS A 82 15.35 -4.56 -15.15
CA LYS A 82 15.60 -4.29 -16.58
C LYS A 82 16.45 -5.38 -17.24
N LYS A 83 17.44 -5.93 -16.52
CA LYS A 83 18.26 -7.04 -17.03
C LYS A 83 17.42 -8.30 -17.25
N ALA A 84 16.53 -8.65 -16.30
CA ALA A 84 15.65 -9.81 -16.44
C ALA A 84 14.73 -9.71 -17.68
N ASP A 85 14.16 -8.52 -17.92
CA ASP A 85 13.33 -8.26 -19.10
C ASP A 85 14.14 -8.44 -20.40
N ASN A 86 15.36 -7.90 -20.45
CA ASN A 86 16.21 -7.98 -21.64
C ASN A 86 16.77 -9.39 -21.90
N THR A 87 17.07 -10.16 -20.86
CA THR A 87 17.53 -11.56 -20.98
C THR A 87 16.42 -12.45 -21.54
N SER A 88 15.16 -12.22 -21.15
CA SER A 88 14.02 -12.95 -21.71
C SER A 88 13.82 -12.74 -23.21
N MET A 89 14.36 -11.64 -23.77
CA MET A 89 14.31 -11.33 -25.21
C MET A 89 15.50 -11.90 -25.98
N GLN A 90 16.63 -12.20 -25.32
CA GLN A 90 17.82 -12.75 -25.95
C GLN A 90 17.76 -14.28 -26.07
N ASP A 91 17.01 -14.96 -25.21
CA ASP A 91 16.80 -16.42 -25.28
C ASP A 91 15.70 -16.83 -26.29
N ALA A 92 15.12 -15.85 -27.01
CA ALA A 92 14.08 -16.05 -28.02
C ALA A 92 14.60 -15.91 -29.48
N GLN A 93 15.93 -15.92 -29.69
CA GLN A 93 16.58 -15.90 -31.02
C GLN A 93 17.48 -17.12 -31.21
#